data_AF-A0A976NXG1-F1
#
_entry.id   AF-A0A976NXG1-F1
#
_cell.length_a   1.000
_cell.length_b   1.000
_cell.length_c   1.000
_cell.angle_alpha   90.00
_cell.angle_beta   90.00
_cell.angle_gamma   90.00
#
_symmetry.space_group_name_H-M   'P 1'
#
loop_
_entity.id
_entity.type
_entity.pdbx_description
1 polymer ?
#
loop_
_entity_poly.entity_id
_entity_poly.type
_entity_poly.pdbx_seq_one_letter_code
_entity_poly.pdbx_strand_id
1 'polypeptide(L)'
;MGKKDEGRGPWVTEAEVLSSVVDTTGLNKLSFSHLKLQNIGLACGQLGQVSAEEEAAGKGPVHVMVVPSEPVPPQVVLWLLTGCVDDALATKGIRSKLFWMASSRTGYYDPARRIGDKNVAFWYEDKNLCFHVLFKVESDALKFETGLLNGPHTLGSPLTGHQIETHLAQTRAVSVDLKRIIYHDYNPNDSKSRENTISSLTTSVSILDLSTDEFRYQRIEHEKFFKPYGKAESCHLVSRKDNRDHQREYGKYDRDVNNRLALSREMHGWFDGLSIEFPIVNMLPGTIEDHPSIGDRRKVEILVKAFDAGCKDRVFSRLKDGSADTDDPLVMKTFVHVKDPDTFCLCLRWKYNNNAQLASSFFEITPAID
;
A
#
# COMPACT_ATOMS: atom_id res chain seq x y z
N MET A 1 15.33 61.41 -1.32
CA MET A 1 15.46 61.35 -2.79
C MET A 1 16.82 61.94 -3.15
N GLY A 2 17.76 61.10 -3.59
CA GLY A 2 19.09 61.50 -4.05
C GLY A 2 19.59 60.39 -4.98
N LYS A 3 19.84 60.73 -6.25
CA LYS A 3 20.32 59.80 -7.28
C LYS A 3 21.79 59.47 -7.03
N LYS A 4 22.19 58.21 -7.23
CA LYS A 4 23.59 57.78 -7.18
C LYS A 4 24.23 58.05 -8.54
N ASP A 5 24.87 59.19 -8.69
CA ASP A 5 25.99 59.37 -9.62
C ASP A 5 26.93 60.46 -9.10
N GLU A 6 27.92 60.06 -8.30
CA GLU A 6 29.01 60.92 -7.83
C GLU A 6 30.37 60.20 -7.97
N GLY A 7 30.60 59.52 -9.09
CA GLY A 7 31.96 59.07 -9.47
C GLY A 7 32.63 58.01 -8.58
N ARG A 8 31.87 57.24 -7.77
CA ARG A 8 32.45 56.26 -6.81
C ARG A 8 32.65 54.84 -7.35
N GLY A 9 32.38 54.58 -8.63
CA GLY A 9 32.52 53.24 -9.21
C GLY A 9 31.54 52.20 -8.64
N PRO A 10 31.68 50.91 -9.00
CA PRO A 10 30.73 49.82 -8.69
C PRO A 10 30.82 49.29 -7.25
N TRP A 11 31.21 50.13 -6.29
CA TRP A 11 31.50 49.72 -4.92
C TRP A 11 30.41 50.19 -3.95
N VAL A 12 30.21 49.42 -2.88
CA VAL A 12 29.31 49.72 -1.78
C VAL A 12 30.10 49.78 -0.47
N THR A 13 29.70 50.68 0.40
CA THR A 13 30.27 50.87 1.74
C THR A 13 29.56 50.02 2.77
N GLU A 14 30.24 49.72 3.88
CA GLU A 14 29.72 48.91 4.98
C GLU A 14 28.39 49.45 5.56
N ALA A 15 28.21 50.77 5.58
CA ALA A 15 26.97 51.43 6.00
C ALA A 15 25.78 51.17 5.04
N GLU A 16 26.04 51.02 3.74
CA GLU A 16 25.02 50.68 2.73
C GLU A 16 24.62 49.20 2.80
N VAL A 17 25.52 48.32 3.25
CA VAL A 17 25.24 46.88 3.46
C VAL A 17 24.35 46.67 4.67
N LEU A 18 24.58 47.41 5.77
CA LEU A 18 23.82 47.30 7.01
C LEU A 18 22.38 47.86 6.93
N SER A 19 22.07 48.65 5.91
CA SER A 19 20.76 49.30 5.74
C SER A 19 19.81 48.58 4.77
N SER A 20 20.13 47.34 4.37
CA SER A 20 19.42 46.55 3.33
C SER A 20 19.53 47.21 1.95
N VAL A 21 20.39 46.64 1.09
CA VAL A 21 20.67 47.16 -0.25
C VAL A 21 19.42 47.07 -1.13
N VAL A 22 18.88 48.23 -1.53
CA VAL A 22 17.62 48.33 -2.32
C VAL A 22 17.85 48.16 -3.82
N ASP A 23 19.10 48.27 -4.30
CA ASP A 23 19.45 48.14 -5.71
C ASP A 23 20.69 47.26 -5.90
N THR A 24 20.49 46.08 -6.50
CA THR A 24 21.53 45.08 -6.79
C THR A 24 21.97 45.07 -8.25
N THR A 25 21.56 46.08 -9.04
CA THR A 25 21.83 46.12 -10.47
C THR A 25 23.33 46.34 -10.72
N GLY A 26 24.00 45.36 -11.33
CA GLY A 26 25.44 45.38 -11.62
C GLY A 26 26.31 44.47 -10.75
N LEU A 27 25.73 43.76 -9.78
CA LEU A 27 26.44 42.74 -9.00
C LEU A 27 26.52 41.41 -9.77
N ASN A 28 27.72 40.81 -9.81
CA ASN A 28 27.90 39.48 -10.38
C ASN A 28 27.56 38.39 -9.36
N LYS A 29 26.56 37.57 -9.68
CA LYS A 29 26.13 36.45 -8.84
C LYS A 29 27.13 35.29 -8.92
N LEU A 30 27.62 34.83 -7.78
CA LEU A 30 28.45 33.62 -7.71
C LEU A 30 27.58 32.38 -7.58
N SER A 31 27.81 31.40 -8.46
CA SER A 31 27.02 30.16 -8.52
C SER A 31 27.33 29.18 -7.38
N PHE A 32 28.48 29.32 -6.71
CA PHE A 32 28.92 28.42 -5.64
C PHE A 32 29.62 29.22 -4.53
N SER A 33 29.28 28.94 -3.28
CA SER A 33 29.80 29.64 -2.09
C SER A 33 31.29 29.40 -1.80
N HIS A 34 31.91 28.45 -2.48
CA HIS A 34 33.29 27.99 -2.21
C HIS A 34 34.24 28.18 -3.41
N LEU A 35 33.86 29.00 -4.41
CA LEU A 35 34.76 29.33 -5.51
C LEU A 35 35.92 30.19 -4.98
N LYS A 36 37.16 29.74 -5.22
CA LYS A 36 38.35 30.56 -5.00
C LYS A 36 38.23 31.82 -5.87
N LEU A 37 38.57 33.00 -5.35
CA LEU A 37 38.50 34.31 -6.05
C LEU A 37 39.14 34.30 -7.46
N GLN A 38 40.11 33.43 -7.68
CA GLN A 38 40.81 33.24 -8.96
C GLN A 38 39.90 32.62 -10.04
N ASN A 39 38.95 31.78 -9.63
CA ASN A 39 38.04 31.05 -10.53
C ASN A 39 36.89 31.91 -11.06
N ILE A 40 36.76 33.15 -10.56
CA ILE A 40 35.78 34.14 -11.02
C ILE A 40 36.43 35.24 -11.88
N GLY A 41 37.65 34.99 -12.37
CA GLY A 41 38.36 35.85 -13.32
C GLY A 41 39.18 36.98 -12.71
N LEU A 42 39.38 37.01 -11.39
CA LEU A 42 40.20 38.03 -10.72
C LEU A 42 41.64 37.52 -10.55
N ALA A 43 42.59 38.18 -11.21
CA ALA A 43 44.02 37.89 -11.05
C ALA A 43 44.62 38.61 -9.84
N CYS A 44 45.71 38.05 -9.30
CA CYS A 44 46.52 38.72 -8.27
C CYS A 44 47.04 40.06 -8.82
N GLY A 45 46.75 41.17 -8.13
CA GLY A 45 47.08 42.53 -8.56
C GLY A 45 45.97 43.28 -9.31
N GLN A 46 44.83 42.64 -9.60
CA GLN A 46 43.62 43.33 -10.08
C GLN A 46 42.71 43.83 -8.94
N LEU A 47 43.06 43.50 -7.71
CA LEU A 47 42.43 44.07 -6.51
C LEU A 47 43.19 45.36 -6.19
N GLY A 48 42.48 46.49 -6.10
CA GLY A 48 43.10 47.79 -5.85
C GLY A 48 43.96 47.75 -4.60
N GLN A 49 45.24 48.13 -4.74
CA GLN A 49 46.10 48.38 -3.58
C GLN A 49 45.74 49.73 -2.97
N VAL A 50 45.66 49.75 -1.65
CA VAL A 50 45.40 50.94 -0.84
C VAL A 50 46.74 51.44 -0.31
N SER A 51 46.91 52.76 -0.15
CA SER A 51 48.14 53.29 0.46
C SER A 51 48.20 52.91 1.95
N ALA A 52 49.41 52.89 2.53
CA ALA A 52 49.60 52.61 3.95
C ALA A 52 48.83 53.60 4.86
N GLU A 53 48.57 54.82 4.38
CA GLU A 53 47.78 55.82 5.11
C GLU A 53 46.28 55.50 5.11
N GLU A 54 45.76 54.97 3.99
CA GLU A 54 44.36 54.55 3.87
C GLU A 54 44.09 53.26 4.66
N GLU A 55 45.06 52.34 4.72
CA GLU A 55 45.02 51.14 5.55
C GLU A 55 45.01 51.49 7.05
N ALA A 56 45.86 52.43 7.48
CA ALA A 56 45.88 52.90 8.87
C ALA A 56 44.60 53.64 9.30
N ALA A 57 43.87 54.22 8.34
CA ALA A 57 42.59 54.89 8.56
C ALA A 57 41.37 53.95 8.46
N GLY A 58 41.57 52.66 8.20
CA GLY A 58 40.49 51.68 8.00
C GLY A 58 39.68 51.90 6.72
N LYS A 59 40.24 52.60 5.73
CA LYS A 59 39.58 52.95 4.46
C LYS A 59 40.16 52.14 3.31
N GLY A 60 39.86 50.84 3.29
CA GLY A 60 40.21 49.94 2.17
C GLY A 60 38.98 49.29 1.55
N PRO A 61 39.06 48.76 0.31
CA PRO A 61 37.98 47.97 -0.27
C PRO A 61 37.76 46.70 0.56
N VAL A 62 36.60 46.60 1.22
CA VAL A 62 36.20 45.41 1.97
C VAL A 62 35.44 44.47 1.02
N HIS A 63 35.97 43.28 0.80
CA HIS A 63 35.26 42.23 0.08
C HIS A 63 34.32 41.50 1.03
N VAL A 64 33.04 41.88 1.04
CA VAL A 64 32.02 41.23 1.85
C VAL A 64 31.52 39.99 1.14
N MET A 65 31.81 38.80 1.68
CA MET A 65 31.14 37.57 1.29
C MET A 65 29.75 37.58 1.91
N VAL A 66 28.73 37.93 1.12
CA VAL A 66 27.34 37.80 1.55
C VAL A 66 27.03 36.30 1.60
N VAL A 67 26.98 35.73 2.80
CA VAL A 67 26.37 34.43 3.05
C VAL A 67 24.86 34.69 3.11
N PRO A 68 24.06 34.37 2.07
CA PRO A 68 22.61 34.45 2.23
C PRO A 68 22.23 33.50 3.37
N SER A 69 21.36 33.97 4.28
CA SER A 69 20.76 33.14 5.32
C SER A 69 20.35 31.80 4.72
N GLU A 70 20.62 30.70 5.43
CA GLU A 70 20.27 29.34 4.99
C GLU A 70 18.92 29.37 4.27
N PRO A 71 18.82 28.82 3.04
CA PRO A 71 17.54 28.78 2.36
C PRO A 71 16.57 28.12 3.32
N VAL A 72 15.56 28.87 3.77
CA VAL A 72 14.41 28.30 4.47
C VAL A 72 14.02 27.10 3.63
N PRO A 73 14.15 25.85 4.13
CA PRO A 73 13.93 24.68 3.31
C PRO A 73 12.56 24.86 2.64
N PRO A 74 12.45 24.63 1.32
CA PRO A 74 11.21 24.89 0.59
C PRO A 74 10.09 24.25 1.40
N GLN A 75 9.16 25.07 1.89
CA GLN A 75 8.13 24.61 2.81
C GLN A 75 7.36 23.51 2.08
N VAL A 76 7.61 22.26 2.48
CA VAL A 76 7.00 21.11 1.82
C VAL A 76 5.53 21.16 2.18
N VAL A 77 4.72 21.56 1.19
CA VAL A 77 3.28 21.52 1.29
C VAL A 77 2.86 20.06 1.30
N LEU A 78 2.13 19.67 2.34
CA LEU A 78 1.62 18.32 2.53
C LEU A 78 0.10 18.33 2.51
N TRP A 79 -0.44 17.15 2.28
CA TRP A 79 -1.87 16.87 2.40
C TRP A 79 -2.09 16.04 3.64
N LEU A 80 -2.81 16.60 4.59
CA LEU A 80 -3.17 15.97 5.84
C LEU A 80 -4.59 15.42 5.73
N LEU A 81 -4.73 14.11 5.86
CA LEU A 81 -6.03 13.50 6.12
C LEU A 81 -6.14 13.15 7.61
N THR A 82 -7.15 13.72 8.26
CA THR A 82 -7.56 13.38 9.63
C THR A 82 -8.95 12.79 9.64
N GLY A 83 -9.26 12.01 10.67
CA GLY A 83 -10.59 11.47 10.82
C GLY A 83 -10.67 10.38 11.87
N CYS A 84 -11.84 9.74 11.95
CA CYS A 84 -12.10 8.64 12.86
C CYS A 84 -13.01 7.60 12.23
N VAL A 85 -12.84 6.35 12.64
CA VAL A 85 -13.78 5.25 12.37
C VAL A 85 -14.52 4.95 13.67
N ASP A 86 -15.85 5.07 13.64
CA ASP A 86 -16.70 4.87 14.82
C ASP A 86 -16.78 3.39 15.24
N ASP A 87 -16.84 3.14 16.54
CA ASP A 87 -16.87 1.80 17.19
C ASP A 87 -15.84 0.79 16.64
N ALA A 88 -14.70 1.28 16.15
CA ALA A 88 -13.67 0.48 15.50
C ALA A 88 -12.96 -0.53 16.42
N LEU A 89 -13.13 -0.43 17.74
CA LEU A 89 -12.52 -1.35 18.70
C LEU A 89 -13.24 -2.72 18.72
N ALA A 90 -14.53 -2.74 18.38
CA ALA A 90 -15.32 -3.98 18.33
C ALA A 90 -14.94 -4.86 17.13
N THR A 91 -14.55 -4.23 16.02
CA THR A 91 -14.35 -4.88 14.72
C THR A 91 -12.87 -5.19 14.46
N LYS A 92 -12.61 -6.45 14.10
CA LYS A 92 -11.27 -6.94 13.79
C LYS A 92 -10.75 -6.37 12.47
N GLY A 93 -9.45 -6.06 12.42
CA GLY A 93 -8.76 -5.75 11.16
C GLY A 93 -8.92 -4.32 10.63
N ILE A 94 -9.74 -3.45 11.23
CA ILE A 94 -9.85 -2.04 10.82
C ILE A 94 -8.49 -1.34 10.85
N ARG A 95 -7.78 -1.40 11.98
CA ARG A 95 -6.47 -0.75 12.11
C ARG A 95 -5.45 -1.32 11.10
N SER A 96 -5.44 -2.64 10.92
CA SER A 96 -4.63 -3.32 9.90
C SER A 96 -4.93 -2.79 8.49
N LYS A 97 -6.20 -2.62 8.14
CA LYS A 97 -6.64 -2.08 6.86
C LYS A 97 -6.15 -0.66 6.65
N LEU A 98 -6.25 0.20 7.67
CA LEU A 98 -5.78 1.59 7.61
C LEU A 98 -4.26 1.66 7.42
N PHE A 99 -3.48 0.85 8.15
CA PHE A 99 -2.03 0.74 7.95
C PHE A 99 -1.68 0.29 6.52
N TRP A 100 -2.37 -0.72 5.98
CA TRP A 100 -2.15 -1.19 4.61
C TRP A 100 -2.46 -0.09 3.60
N MET A 101 -3.60 0.58 3.75
CA MET A 101 -4.03 1.63 2.82
C MET A 101 -3.07 2.82 2.82
N ALA A 102 -2.64 3.27 3.99
CA ALA A 102 -1.68 4.37 4.11
C ALA A 102 -0.31 3.96 3.58
N SER A 103 0.16 2.74 3.89
CA SER A 103 1.45 2.22 3.41
C SER A 103 1.50 2.13 1.89
N SER A 104 0.42 1.66 1.23
CA SER A 104 0.37 1.50 -0.22
C SER A 104 0.24 2.83 -0.98
N ARG A 105 -0.10 3.91 -0.28
CA ARG A 105 -0.26 5.28 -0.83
C ARG A 105 0.84 6.20 -0.33
N THR A 106 1.93 5.64 0.17
CA THR A 106 3.10 6.41 0.65
C THR A 106 2.71 7.46 1.71
N GLY A 107 1.90 7.05 2.69
CA GLY A 107 1.55 7.87 3.83
C GLY A 107 2.69 8.03 4.84
N TYR A 108 2.66 9.14 5.56
CA TYR A 108 3.62 9.50 6.61
C TYR A 108 2.88 9.94 7.87
N TYR A 109 3.58 9.94 9.00
CA TYR A 109 3.15 10.63 10.21
C TYR A 109 4.28 11.50 10.75
N ASP A 110 3.90 12.55 11.49
CA ASP A 110 4.84 13.43 12.17
C ASP A 110 5.11 12.90 13.59
N PRO A 111 6.34 12.43 13.90
CA PRO A 111 6.68 11.94 15.23
C PRO A 111 6.61 13.01 16.32
N ALA A 112 6.71 14.30 15.97
CA ALA A 112 6.64 15.40 16.92
C ALA A 112 5.22 15.62 17.46
N ARG A 113 4.19 15.09 16.78
CA ARG A 113 2.77 15.20 17.18
C ARG A 113 2.30 14.09 18.13
N ARG A 114 3.23 13.38 18.78
CA ARG A 114 2.93 12.26 19.70
C ARG A 114 1.92 12.66 20.77
N ILE A 115 0.89 11.82 20.93
CA ILE A 115 0.01 11.82 22.11
C ILE A 115 0.50 10.69 23.03
N GLY A 116 1.39 11.03 23.97
CA GLY A 116 2.06 10.05 24.83
C GLY A 116 2.97 9.09 24.05
N ASP A 117 2.94 7.79 24.41
CA ASP A 117 3.76 6.73 23.76
C ASP A 117 3.09 6.10 22.52
N LYS A 118 2.00 6.67 22.01
CA LYS A 118 1.19 6.05 20.95
C LYS A 118 1.77 6.29 19.55
N ASN A 119 1.50 5.36 18.63
CA ASN A 119 1.73 5.56 17.21
C ASN A 119 0.87 6.73 16.72
N VAL A 120 1.51 7.78 16.21
CA VAL A 120 0.87 9.06 15.89
C VAL A 120 -0.03 8.99 14.65
N ALA A 121 0.15 7.96 13.82
CA ALA A 121 -0.65 7.79 12.61
C ALA A 121 -2.06 7.28 12.93
N PHE A 122 -2.18 6.36 13.89
CA PHE A 122 -3.41 5.63 14.21
C PHE A 122 -3.48 5.37 15.71
N TRP A 123 -4.50 5.88 16.38
CA TRP A 123 -4.69 5.70 17.81
C TRP A 123 -6.17 5.54 18.15
N TYR A 124 -6.44 4.87 19.26
CA TYR A 124 -7.80 4.77 19.80
C TYR A 124 -8.07 5.93 20.77
N GLU A 125 -9.23 6.56 20.56
CA GLU A 125 -9.94 7.41 21.52
C GLU A 125 -11.24 6.67 21.87
N ASP A 126 -11.32 6.20 23.12
CA ASP A 126 -12.35 5.27 23.59
C ASP A 126 -12.51 4.04 22.67
N LYS A 127 -13.60 3.98 21.91
CA LYS A 127 -13.91 2.89 20.96
C LYS A 127 -13.54 3.23 19.52
N ASN A 128 -13.19 4.48 19.24
CA ASN A 128 -13.05 5.00 17.90
C ASN A 128 -11.58 4.98 17.49
N LEU A 129 -11.31 4.58 16.24
CA LEU A 129 -9.96 4.59 15.70
C LEU A 129 -9.74 5.90 14.96
N CYS A 130 -9.02 6.82 15.60
CA CYS A 130 -8.62 8.10 15.03
C CYS A 130 -7.34 7.94 14.21
N PHE A 131 -7.22 8.76 13.17
CA PHE A 131 -6.06 8.74 12.30
C PHE A 131 -5.61 10.13 11.87
N HIS A 132 -4.30 10.22 11.62
CA HIS A 132 -3.62 11.42 11.13
C HIS A 132 -2.54 10.98 10.15
N VAL A 133 -2.80 11.15 8.86
CA VAL A 133 -1.90 10.67 7.81
C VAL A 133 -1.54 11.81 6.87
N LEU A 134 -0.23 11.99 6.67
CA LEU A 134 0.35 13.00 5.79
C LEU A 134 0.75 12.38 4.45
N PHE A 135 0.50 13.10 3.37
CA PHE A 135 0.89 12.73 2.01
C PHE A 135 1.63 13.89 1.35
N LYS A 136 2.64 13.55 0.55
CA LYS A 136 3.37 14.55 -0.27
C LYS A 136 2.60 14.95 -1.53
N VAL A 137 1.66 14.11 -1.97
CA VAL A 137 0.90 14.25 -3.22
C VAL A 137 -0.60 14.19 -2.92
N GLU A 138 -1.36 15.14 -3.47
CA GLU A 138 -2.82 15.24 -3.28
C GLU A 138 -3.55 13.97 -3.74
N SER A 139 -3.17 13.44 -4.92
CA SER A 139 -3.77 12.24 -5.49
C SER A 139 -3.69 11.03 -4.55
N ASP A 140 -2.61 10.91 -3.77
CA ASP A 140 -2.46 9.80 -2.83
C ASP A 140 -3.33 9.98 -1.59
N ALA A 141 -3.49 11.22 -1.12
CA ALA A 141 -4.42 11.56 -0.04
C ALA A 141 -5.87 11.28 -0.46
N LEU A 142 -6.27 11.73 -1.66
CA LEU A 142 -7.59 11.48 -2.22
C LEU A 142 -7.85 9.97 -2.42
N LYS A 143 -6.87 9.20 -2.90
CA LYS A 143 -7.00 7.73 -3.00
C LYS A 143 -7.14 7.05 -1.64
N PHE A 144 -6.56 7.62 -0.58
CA PHE A 144 -6.70 7.11 0.77
C PHE A 144 -8.09 7.43 1.31
N GLU A 145 -8.53 8.69 1.16
CA GLU A 145 -9.87 9.16 1.51
C GLU A 145 -10.97 8.39 0.77
N THR A 146 -10.89 8.25 -0.55
CA THR A 146 -11.83 7.43 -1.33
C THR A 146 -11.87 5.98 -0.84
N GLY A 147 -10.73 5.42 -0.40
CA GLY A 147 -10.67 4.08 0.18
C GLY A 147 -11.39 3.99 1.53
N LEU A 148 -11.35 5.05 2.33
CA LEU A 148 -12.10 5.18 3.57
C LEU A 148 -13.60 5.35 3.28
N LEU A 149 -14.00 6.29 2.44
CA LEU A 149 -15.41 6.58 2.13
C LEU A 149 -16.13 5.44 1.41
N ASN A 150 -15.42 4.70 0.54
CA ASN A 150 -15.99 3.50 -0.08
C ASN A 150 -16.00 2.29 0.86
N GLY A 151 -15.16 2.29 1.90
CA GLY A 151 -15.00 1.17 2.84
C GLY A 151 -16.32 0.69 3.46
N PRO A 152 -17.18 1.58 3.99
CA PRO A 152 -18.49 1.25 4.55
C PRO A 152 -19.44 0.56 3.58
N HIS A 153 -19.32 0.86 2.28
CA HIS A 153 -20.16 0.31 1.21
C HIS A 153 -19.49 -0.85 0.46
N THR A 154 -18.21 -1.12 0.73
CA THR A 154 -17.46 -2.20 0.08
C THR A 154 -17.64 -3.46 0.89
N LEU A 155 -18.40 -4.40 0.34
CA LEU A 155 -18.72 -5.67 0.96
C LEU A 155 -17.44 -6.47 1.32
N GLY A 156 -17.35 -6.84 2.60
CA GLY A 156 -16.20 -7.54 3.18
C GLY A 156 -14.94 -6.69 3.42
N SER A 157 -15.07 -5.37 3.32
CA SER A 157 -14.11 -4.48 3.97
C SER A 157 -14.26 -4.59 5.49
N PRO A 158 -13.18 -4.55 6.29
CA PRO A 158 -13.30 -4.37 7.74
C PRO A 158 -14.04 -3.09 8.15
N LEU A 159 -14.23 -2.15 7.21
CA LEU A 159 -14.94 -0.90 7.39
C LEU A 159 -16.43 -0.99 7.06
N THR A 160 -16.94 -2.13 6.55
CA THR A 160 -18.34 -2.28 6.14
C THR A 160 -19.28 -1.92 7.30
N GLY A 161 -20.29 -1.09 7.04
CA GLY A 161 -21.26 -0.66 8.04
C GLY A 161 -20.76 0.35 9.10
N HIS A 162 -19.46 0.67 9.13
CA HIS A 162 -18.93 1.69 10.04
C HIS A 162 -19.17 3.10 9.51
N GLN A 163 -19.47 4.04 10.42
CA GLN A 163 -19.41 5.46 10.09
C GLN A 163 -17.96 5.94 10.15
N ILE A 164 -17.58 6.74 9.15
CA ILE A 164 -16.22 7.27 9.02
C ILE A 164 -16.30 8.76 8.76
N GLU A 165 -15.63 9.52 9.61
CA GLU A 165 -15.42 10.94 9.40
C GLU A 165 -14.04 11.15 8.78
N THR A 166 -13.97 11.95 7.71
CA THR A 166 -12.71 12.34 7.07
C THR A 166 -12.67 13.85 6.90
N HIS A 167 -11.48 14.41 7.00
CA HIS A 167 -11.20 15.80 6.72
C HIS A 167 -9.83 15.92 6.04
N LEU A 168 -9.85 16.33 4.78
CA LEU A 168 -8.66 16.60 3.99
C LEU A 168 -8.32 18.08 4.07
N ALA A 169 -7.08 18.39 4.47
CA ALA A 169 -6.57 19.74 4.47
C ALA A 169 -5.15 19.81 3.96
N GLN A 170 -4.82 20.93 3.33
CA GLN A 170 -3.44 21.27 3.05
C GLN A 170 -2.77 21.74 4.34
N THR A 171 -1.59 21.21 4.64
CA THR A 171 -0.82 21.58 5.83
C THR A 171 0.64 21.80 5.48
N ARG A 172 1.33 22.55 6.34
CA ARG A 172 2.77 22.73 6.27
C ARG A 172 3.40 21.77 7.25
N ALA A 173 4.39 21.00 6.81
CA ALA A 173 5.12 20.10 7.69
C ALA A 173 5.72 20.90 8.86
N VAL A 174 5.44 20.48 10.10
CA VAL A 174 6.05 21.08 11.30
C VAL A 174 7.45 20.51 11.53
N SER A 175 7.71 19.30 11.01
CA SER A 175 8.98 18.59 11.11
C SER A 175 9.48 18.14 9.73
N VAL A 176 10.80 18.20 9.54
CA VAL A 176 11.50 17.63 8.37
C VAL A 176 11.65 16.11 8.44
N ASP A 177 11.48 15.51 9.62
CA ASP A 177 11.70 14.08 9.88
C ASP A 177 10.38 13.29 9.92
N LEU A 178 9.59 13.38 8.84
CA LEU A 178 8.38 12.58 8.68
C LEU A 178 8.72 11.09 8.64
N LYS A 179 8.03 10.28 9.44
CA LYS A 179 8.19 8.83 9.41
C LYS A 179 7.20 8.21 8.45
N ARG A 180 7.71 7.39 7.54
CA ARG A 180 6.87 6.63 6.61
C ARG A 180 6.03 5.62 7.39
N ILE A 181 4.75 5.53 7.04
CA ILE A 181 3.87 4.46 7.52
C ILE A 181 4.19 3.21 6.69
N ILE A 182 4.71 2.18 7.33
CA ILE A 182 4.98 0.89 6.70
C ILE A 182 4.04 -0.13 7.31
N TYR A 183 3.38 -0.94 6.48
CA TYR A 183 2.46 -1.97 6.98
C TYR A 183 3.14 -2.97 7.92
N HIS A 184 4.44 -3.25 7.75
CA HIS A 184 5.22 -4.10 8.66
C HIS A 184 5.35 -3.54 10.08
N ASP A 185 5.15 -2.24 10.29
CA ASP A 185 5.19 -1.62 11.62
C ASP A 185 3.87 -1.83 12.40
N TYR A 186 2.85 -2.40 11.75
CA TYR A 186 1.62 -2.81 12.44
C TYR A 186 1.92 -4.00 13.36
N ASN A 187 1.77 -3.78 14.67
CA ASN A 187 1.86 -4.84 15.67
C ASN A 187 0.48 -5.48 15.88
N PRO A 188 0.25 -6.73 15.43
CA PRO A 188 -1.02 -7.43 15.63
C PRO A 188 -1.28 -7.75 17.12
N ASN A 189 -0.24 -7.84 17.95
CA ASN A 189 -0.34 -8.17 19.38
C ASN A 189 -0.57 -6.94 20.27
N ASP A 190 -0.73 -5.73 19.72
CA ASP A 190 -1.12 -4.57 20.53
C ASP A 190 -2.52 -4.81 21.11
N SER A 191 -2.63 -4.82 22.45
CA SER A 191 -3.86 -5.09 23.22
C SER A 191 -5.10 -4.31 22.77
N LYS A 192 -4.92 -3.15 22.10
CA LYS A 192 -6.00 -2.32 21.58
C LYS A 192 -6.39 -2.62 20.13
N SER A 193 -5.61 -3.43 19.43
CA SER A 193 -5.86 -3.80 18.03
C SER A 193 -6.20 -5.28 17.97
N ARG A 194 -7.49 -5.60 17.99
CA ARG A 194 -7.89 -7.00 17.76
C ARG A 194 -7.43 -7.40 16.37
N GLU A 195 -6.60 -8.45 16.31
CA GLU A 195 -5.98 -8.93 15.08
C GLU A 195 -7.00 -9.11 13.95
N ASN A 196 -6.57 -8.93 12.70
CA ASN A 196 -7.24 -9.53 11.54
C ASN A 196 -7.05 -11.07 11.49
N THR A 197 -6.89 -11.69 12.65
CA THR A 197 -6.97 -13.12 12.79
C THR A 197 -8.45 -13.40 12.94
N ILE A 198 -9.04 -13.79 11.81
CA ILE A 198 -10.20 -14.68 11.78
C ILE A 198 -10.05 -15.59 12.99
N SER A 199 -11.02 -15.47 13.90
CA SER A 199 -11.20 -16.39 15.02
C SER A 199 -10.73 -17.77 14.59
N SER A 200 -9.79 -18.36 15.33
CA SER A 200 -9.26 -19.71 15.13
C SER A 200 -10.25 -20.64 14.43
N LEU A 201 -10.28 -20.59 13.11
CA LEU A 201 -10.67 -21.71 12.31
C LEU A 201 -9.41 -22.56 12.31
N THR A 202 -9.57 -23.76 12.81
CA THR A 202 -8.55 -24.81 12.91
C THR A 202 -8.09 -25.28 11.54
N THR A 203 -7.60 -24.38 10.69
CA THR A 203 -6.85 -24.69 9.49
C THR A 203 -5.48 -24.11 9.71
N SER A 204 -4.57 -24.95 10.21
CA SER A 204 -3.16 -24.74 9.96
C SER A 204 -3.01 -24.57 8.46
N VAL A 205 -2.90 -23.33 7.98
CA VAL A 205 -2.74 -23.06 6.55
C VAL A 205 -1.38 -23.62 6.17
N SER A 206 -1.38 -24.75 5.47
CA SER A 206 -0.14 -25.38 5.02
C SER A 206 0.43 -24.54 3.90
N ILE A 207 1.62 -23.99 4.13
CA ILE A 207 2.33 -23.17 3.15
C ILE A 207 3.13 -24.09 2.22
N LEU A 208 2.98 -23.88 0.91
CA LEU A 208 3.67 -24.63 -0.14
C LEU A 208 4.92 -23.88 -0.62
N ASP A 209 5.99 -24.65 -0.82
CA ASP A 209 7.19 -24.17 -1.50
C ASP A 209 6.99 -24.19 -3.03
N LEU A 210 7.66 -23.29 -3.75
CA LEU A 210 7.57 -23.16 -5.21
C LEU A 210 8.07 -24.42 -5.96
N SER A 211 8.86 -25.26 -5.30
CA SER A 211 9.36 -26.52 -5.83
C SER A 211 8.38 -27.69 -5.72
N THR A 212 7.30 -27.54 -4.94
CA THR A 212 6.31 -28.62 -4.74
C THR A 212 5.48 -28.91 -5.99
N ASP A 213 5.10 -30.17 -6.14
CA ASP A 213 4.24 -30.64 -7.23
C ASP A 213 2.88 -29.93 -7.22
N GLU A 214 2.29 -29.75 -6.03
CA GLU A 214 1.02 -29.06 -5.85
C GLU A 214 1.10 -27.61 -6.37
N PHE A 215 2.18 -26.89 -6.06
CA PHE A 215 2.37 -25.54 -6.59
C PHE A 215 2.58 -25.51 -8.10
N ARG A 216 3.36 -26.46 -8.64
CA ARG A 216 3.69 -26.50 -10.07
C ARG A 216 2.50 -26.89 -10.93
N TYR A 217 1.70 -27.85 -10.46
CA TYR A 217 0.68 -28.49 -11.28
C TYR A 217 -0.75 -28.12 -10.87
N GLN A 218 -0.99 -27.76 -9.60
CA GLN A 218 -2.33 -27.50 -9.04
C GLN A 218 -2.53 -26.02 -8.63
N ARG A 219 -1.87 -25.11 -9.34
CA ARG A 219 -2.01 -23.65 -9.20
C ARG A 219 -2.76 -23.05 -10.39
N ILE A 220 -3.66 -22.11 -10.13
CA ILE A 220 -4.40 -21.37 -11.16
C ILE A 220 -3.83 -19.97 -11.42
N GLU A 221 -3.17 -19.37 -10.43
CA GLU A 221 -2.60 -18.03 -10.55
C GLU A 221 -1.24 -18.04 -11.26
N HIS A 222 -0.84 -16.93 -11.84
CA HIS A 222 0.48 -16.76 -12.42
C HIS A 222 1.56 -16.74 -11.32
N GLU A 223 2.72 -17.32 -11.60
CA GLU A 223 3.86 -17.38 -10.67
C GLU A 223 4.32 -15.99 -10.14
N LYS A 224 4.08 -14.89 -10.88
CA LYS A 224 4.52 -13.54 -10.51
C LYS A 224 3.92 -13.06 -9.20
N PHE A 225 2.75 -13.59 -8.82
CA PHE A 225 2.07 -13.26 -7.56
C PHE A 225 2.69 -13.95 -6.34
N PHE A 226 3.66 -14.85 -6.56
CA PHE A 226 4.37 -15.57 -5.51
C PHE A 226 5.85 -15.18 -5.44
N LYS A 227 6.38 -14.44 -6.43
CA LYS A 227 7.81 -14.05 -6.45
C LYS A 227 8.03 -12.62 -5.93
N PRO A 228 9.16 -12.33 -5.28
CA PRO A 228 10.19 -13.27 -4.80
C PRO A 228 9.92 -13.84 -3.39
N TYR A 229 8.93 -13.30 -2.66
CA TYR A 229 8.69 -13.62 -1.24
C TYR A 229 7.28 -14.18 -0.94
N GLY A 230 6.40 -14.25 -1.93
CA GLY A 230 5.06 -14.80 -1.75
C GLY A 230 5.12 -16.32 -1.61
N LYS A 231 4.30 -16.87 -0.72
CA LYS A 231 4.15 -18.33 -0.60
C LYS A 231 2.72 -18.71 -0.94
N ALA A 232 2.56 -19.87 -1.58
CA ALA A 232 1.24 -20.40 -1.85
C ALA A 232 0.69 -21.09 -0.61
N GLU A 233 -0.61 -20.99 -0.43
CA GLU A 233 -1.37 -21.70 0.57
C GLU A 233 -1.98 -22.95 -0.07
N SER A 234 -1.94 -24.05 0.66
CA SER A 234 -2.58 -25.31 0.28
C SER A 234 -4.06 -25.26 0.66
N CYS A 235 -4.87 -24.70 -0.23
CA CYS A 235 -6.33 -24.62 -0.08
C CYS A 235 -6.93 -26.02 -0.16
N HIS A 236 -7.77 -26.39 0.82
CA HIS A 236 -8.52 -27.64 0.79
C HIS A 236 -9.85 -27.38 0.09
N LEU A 237 -10.20 -28.21 -0.90
CA LEU A 237 -11.48 -28.07 -1.59
C LEU A 237 -12.62 -28.58 -0.68
N VAL A 238 -12.52 -29.79 -0.16
CA VAL A 238 -13.33 -30.28 0.97
C VAL A 238 -12.68 -29.85 2.26
N SER A 239 -13.40 -29.07 3.06
CA SER A 239 -12.85 -28.39 4.24
C SER A 239 -12.41 -29.38 5.32
N ARG A 240 -11.40 -29.02 6.12
CA ARG A 240 -10.99 -29.83 7.27
C ARG A 240 -12.09 -29.98 8.32
N LYS A 241 -12.97 -28.97 8.43
CA LYS A 241 -14.11 -29.04 9.34
C LYS A 241 -15.03 -30.17 8.90
N ASP A 242 -15.39 -30.21 7.62
CA ASP A 242 -16.24 -31.25 7.05
C ASP A 242 -15.59 -32.63 7.05
N ASN A 243 -14.27 -32.71 6.84
CA ASN A 243 -13.54 -33.97 7.00
C ASN A 243 -13.62 -34.53 8.43
N ARG A 244 -13.72 -33.67 9.45
CA ARG A 244 -13.86 -34.10 10.85
C ARG A 244 -15.31 -34.37 11.22
N ASP A 245 -16.21 -33.46 10.87
CA ASP A 245 -17.63 -33.51 11.24
C ASP A 245 -18.36 -34.64 10.47
N HIS A 246 -17.92 -34.94 9.24
CA HIS A 246 -18.46 -35.98 8.36
C HIS A 246 -17.39 -37.01 7.96
N GLN A 247 -16.57 -37.45 8.94
CA GLN A 247 -15.41 -38.30 8.71
C GLN A 247 -15.67 -39.57 7.89
N ARG A 248 -16.85 -40.18 8.02
CA ARG A 248 -17.22 -41.37 7.24
C ARG A 248 -17.29 -41.11 5.73
N GLU A 249 -17.70 -39.91 5.34
CA GLU A 249 -17.89 -39.54 3.93
C GLU A 249 -16.65 -38.84 3.37
N TYR A 250 -16.10 -37.88 4.11
CA TYR A 250 -15.07 -36.97 3.61
C TYR A 250 -13.67 -37.20 4.19
N GLY A 251 -13.52 -38.01 5.25
CA GLY A 251 -12.22 -38.24 5.91
C GLY A 251 -11.13 -38.77 4.97
N LYS A 252 -11.51 -39.48 3.90
CA LYS A 252 -10.58 -39.98 2.87
C LYS A 252 -9.88 -38.86 2.08
N TYR A 253 -10.47 -37.67 2.00
CA TYR A 253 -9.93 -36.53 1.25
C TYR A 253 -8.99 -35.65 2.09
N ASP A 254 -8.89 -35.88 3.40
CA ASP A 254 -8.13 -35.00 4.30
C ASP A 254 -6.63 -35.00 4.03
N ARG A 255 -6.08 -36.08 3.48
CA ARG A 255 -4.67 -36.17 3.08
C ARG A 255 -4.46 -36.35 1.58
N ASP A 256 -5.53 -36.28 0.80
CA ASP A 256 -5.47 -36.45 -0.64
C ASP A 256 -4.97 -35.17 -1.31
N VAL A 257 -3.89 -35.29 -2.10
CA VAL A 257 -3.32 -34.18 -2.87
C VAL A 257 -4.29 -33.65 -3.93
N ASN A 258 -5.21 -34.48 -4.43
CA ASN A 258 -6.25 -34.08 -5.38
C ASN A 258 -7.38 -33.28 -4.69
N ASN A 259 -7.40 -33.22 -3.36
CA ASN A 259 -8.26 -32.31 -2.60
C ASN A 259 -7.55 -30.97 -2.30
N ARG A 260 -6.57 -30.58 -3.12
CA ARG A 260 -5.76 -29.37 -2.91
C ARG A 260 -5.68 -28.47 -4.13
N LEU A 261 -5.70 -27.16 -3.85
CA LEU A 261 -5.36 -26.12 -4.81
C LEU A 261 -4.30 -25.22 -4.21
N ALA A 262 -3.26 -24.91 -4.97
CA ALA A 262 -2.24 -23.95 -4.56
C ALA A 262 -2.70 -22.54 -4.94
N LEU A 263 -3.00 -21.72 -3.93
CA LEU A 263 -3.54 -20.36 -4.10
C LEU A 263 -2.68 -19.34 -3.35
N SER A 264 -2.64 -18.11 -3.82
CA SER A 264 -2.14 -16.97 -3.04
C SER A 264 -3.09 -16.72 -1.87
N ARG A 265 -2.58 -16.08 -0.80
CA ARG A 265 -3.41 -15.72 0.36
C ARG A 265 -4.66 -14.91 -0.04
N GLU A 266 -4.52 -14.02 -1.03
CA GLU A 266 -5.65 -13.21 -1.51
C GLU A 266 -6.68 -14.07 -2.24
N MET A 267 -6.24 -14.89 -3.22
CA MET A 267 -7.16 -15.75 -3.97
C MET A 267 -7.82 -16.81 -3.08
N HIS A 268 -7.06 -17.40 -2.16
CA HIS A 268 -7.59 -18.33 -1.16
C HIS A 268 -8.65 -17.67 -0.29
N GLY A 269 -8.38 -16.45 0.19
CA GLY A 269 -9.34 -15.71 1.00
C GLY A 269 -10.60 -15.28 0.23
N TRP A 270 -10.49 -15.00 -1.08
CA TRP A 270 -11.65 -14.74 -1.94
C TRP A 270 -12.47 -15.99 -2.25
N PHE A 271 -11.80 -17.14 -2.36
CA PHE A 271 -12.43 -18.43 -2.66
C PHE A 271 -13.11 -19.06 -1.45
N ASP A 272 -12.57 -18.87 -0.25
CA ASP A 272 -13.18 -19.38 0.98
C ASP A 272 -14.16 -18.40 1.63
N GLY A 273 -14.24 -17.15 1.15
CA GLY A 273 -14.96 -16.10 1.87
C GLY A 273 -14.31 -15.80 3.23
N LEU A 274 -12.98 -15.81 3.29
CA LEU A 274 -12.20 -15.43 4.48
C LEU A 274 -11.75 -13.97 4.40
N SER A 275 -11.64 -13.43 3.20
CA SER A 275 -11.31 -12.01 2.98
C SER A 275 -12.53 -11.08 3.13
N ILE A 276 -13.75 -11.63 3.11
CA ILE A 276 -15.07 -10.98 2.99
C ILE A 276 -16.17 -11.95 3.50
N GLU A 277 -17.43 -11.53 3.72
CA GLU A 277 -18.48 -12.38 4.36
C GLU A 277 -18.98 -13.59 3.54
N PHE A 278 -18.68 -13.67 2.24
CA PHE A 278 -18.98 -14.82 1.36
C PHE A 278 -17.98 -14.89 0.20
N PRO A 279 -17.82 -16.03 -0.49
CA PRO A 279 -16.86 -16.16 -1.59
C PRO A 279 -17.16 -15.25 -2.81
N ILE A 280 -16.22 -14.41 -3.24
CA ILE A 280 -16.32 -13.62 -4.50
C ILE A 280 -15.73 -14.33 -5.72
N VAL A 281 -15.04 -15.43 -5.49
CA VAL A 281 -14.58 -16.34 -6.53
C VAL A 281 -15.23 -17.68 -6.27
N ASN A 282 -15.77 -18.29 -7.32
CA ASN A 282 -16.18 -19.68 -7.28
C ASN A 282 -15.61 -20.43 -8.48
N MET A 283 -15.48 -21.75 -8.37
CA MET A 283 -14.76 -22.55 -9.36
C MET A 283 -15.51 -23.84 -9.66
N LEU A 284 -15.66 -24.17 -10.93
CA LEU A 284 -16.28 -25.41 -11.40
C LEU A 284 -15.27 -26.21 -12.24
N PRO A 285 -15.29 -27.55 -12.17
CA PRO A 285 -14.54 -28.35 -13.12
C PRO A 285 -15.18 -28.27 -14.51
N GLY A 286 -14.35 -28.09 -15.53
CA GLY A 286 -14.70 -28.17 -16.94
C GLY A 286 -14.34 -29.53 -17.53
N THR A 287 -13.82 -29.51 -18.75
CA THR A 287 -13.37 -30.72 -19.47
C THR A 287 -12.12 -31.34 -18.83
N ILE A 288 -11.99 -32.65 -18.98
CA ILE A 288 -10.83 -33.43 -18.54
C ILE A 288 -10.18 -34.01 -19.80
N GLU A 289 -8.85 -33.94 -19.89
CA GLU A 289 -8.14 -34.62 -20.97
C GLU A 289 -8.20 -36.14 -20.80
N ASP A 290 -8.45 -36.86 -21.91
CA ASP A 290 -8.58 -38.32 -21.93
C ASP A 290 -7.29 -39.02 -21.50
N HIS A 291 -6.14 -38.41 -21.79
CA HIS A 291 -4.82 -38.98 -21.54
C HIS A 291 -3.95 -38.04 -20.67
N PRO A 292 -3.00 -38.60 -19.89
CA PRO A 292 -2.03 -37.79 -19.16
C PRO A 292 -1.21 -36.90 -20.10
N SER A 293 -1.13 -35.61 -19.77
CA SER A 293 -0.35 -34.62 -20.53
C SER A 293 0.96 -34.24 -19.86
N ILE A 294 1.11 -34.48 -18.55
CA ILE A 294 2.36 -34.25 -17.82
C ILE A 294 2.62 -35.43 -16.85
N GLY A 295 3.59 -36.28 -17.19
CA GLY A 295 3.88 -37.47 -16.37
C GLY A 295 2.66 -38.38 -16.24
N ASP A 296 2.25 -38.66 -15.01
CA ASP A 296 1.04 -39.42 -14.66
C ASP A 296 -0.21 -38.53 -14.44
N ARG A 297 -0.12 -37.22 -14.76
CA ARG A 297 -1.17 -36.24 -14.48
C ARG A 297 -1.98 -35.91 -15.74
N ARG A 298 -3.30 -35.85 -15.57
CA ARG A 298 -4.26 -35.40 -16.59
C ARG A 298 -4.59 -33.93 -16.36
N LYS A 299 -4.79 -33.17 -17.44
CA LYS A 299 -5.23 -31.78 -17.36
C LYS A 299 -6.73 -31.73 -17.08
N VAL A 300 -7.11 -30.83 -16.18
CA VAL A 300 -8.50 -30.52 -15.84
C VAL A 300 -8.71 -29.03 -16.09
N GLU A 301 -9.65 -28.68 -16.98
CA GLU A 301 -10.12 -27.31 -17.15
C GLU A 301 -10.87 -26.87 -15.89
N ILE A 302 -10.67 -25.61 -15.47
CA ILE A 302 -11.38 -24.99 -14.37
C ILE A 302 -12.06 -23.73 -14.90
N LEU A 303 -13.36 -23.64 -14.68
CA LEU A 303 -14.16 -22.44 -14.92
C LEU A 303 -14.12 -21.59 -13.65
N VAL A 304 -13.38 -20.48 -13.70
CA VAL A 304 -13.26 -19.53 -12.59
C VAL A 304 -14.33 -18.46 -12.78
N LYS A 305 -15.30 -18.42 -11.87
CA LYS A 305 -16.41 -17.47 -11.86
C LYS A 305 -16.13 -16.35 -10.86
N ALA A 306 -16.09 -15.11 -11.35
CA ALA A 306 -16.12 -13.92 -10.50
C ALA A 306 -17.57 -13.61 -10.07
N PHE A 307 -17.72 -13.03 -8.88
CA PHE A 307 -19.04 -12.68 -8.35
C PHE A 307 -19.75 -11.59 -9.18
N ASP A 308 -19.04 -10.51 -9.50
CA ASP A 308 -19.54 -9.39 -10.29
C ASP A 308 -18.44 -8.76 -11.17
N ALA A 309 -18.84 -7.75 -11.95
CA ALA A 309 -17.94 -7.02 -12.84
C ALA A 309 -16.82 -6.27 -12.07
N GLY A 310 -17.06 -5.84 -10.83
CA GLY A 310 -16.07 -5.16 -10.00
C GLY A 310 -14.98 -6.10 -9.46
N CYS A 311 -15.32 -7.37 -9.27
CA CYS A 311 -14.40 -8.42 -8.85
C CYS A 311 -13.62 -9.00 -10.03
N LYS A 312 -14.22 -9.01 -11.23
CA LYS A 312 -13.68 -9.61 -12.46
C LYS A 312 -12.19 -9.30 -12.67
N ASP A 313 -11.83 -8.03 -12.78
CA ASP A 313 -10.46 -7.62 -13.13
C ASP A 313 -9.45 -8.03 -12.05
N ARG A 314 -9.87 -8.01 -10.77
CA ARG A 314 -9.02 -8.41 -9.64
C ARG A 314 -8.72 -9.90 -9.66
N VAL A 315 -9.67 -10.72 -10.09
CA VAL A 315 -9.54 -12.19 -10.13
C VAL A 315 -8.81 -12.62 -11.39
N PHE A 316 -9.26 -12.13 -12.56
CA PHE A 316 -8.81 -12.62 -13.86
C PHE A 316 -7.39 -12.18 -14.21
N SER A 317 -6.99 -10.97 -13.81
CA SER A 317 -5.60 -10.49 -13.99
C SER A 317 -4.56 -11.35 -13.27
N ARG A 318 -5.00 -12.24 -12.37
CA ARG A 318 -4.14 -13.13 -11.60
C ARG A 318 -3.94 -14.50 -12.21
N LEU A 319 -4.84 -14.94 -13.09
CA LEU A 319 -4.79 -16.27 -13.67
C LEU A 319 -3.52 -16.45 -14.51
N LYS A 320 -3.02 -17.69 -14.56
CA LYS A 320 -1.78 -18.03 -15.25
C LYS A 320 -1.93 -17.99 -16.77
N ASP A 321 -0.80 -17.98 -17.45
CA ASP A 321 -0.73 -18.09 -18.91
C ASP A 321 -1.45 -19.35 -19.40
N GLY A 322 -2.13 -19.22 -20.54
CA GLY A 322 -3.00 -20.25 -21.10
C GLY A 322 -4.43 -20.26 -20.51
N SER A 323 -4.77 -19.28 -19.68
CA SER A 323 -6.17 -18.99 -19.33
C SER A 323 -6.85 -18.25 -20.48
N ALA A 324 -8.16 -18.44 -20.66
CA ALA A 324 -8.91 -17.91 -21.80
C ALA A 324 -10.30 -17.41 -21.37
N ASP A 325 -10.79 -16.35 -22.03
CA ASP A 325 -12.14 -15.85 -21.85
C ASP A 325 -13.20 -16.89 -22.27
N THR A 326 -14.40 -16.75 -21.72
CA THR A 326 -15.59 -17.48 -22.15
C THR A 326 -16.66 -16.53 -22.66
N ASP A 327 -17.77 -17.07 -23.16
CA ASP A 327 -18.92 -16.27 -23.58
C ASP A 327 -19.58 -15.52 -22.39
N ASP A 328 -19.41 -16.00 -21.16
CA ASP A 328 -19.82 -15.31 -19.95
C ASP A 328 -18.68 -14.37 -19.49
N PRO A 329 -18.90 -13.04 -19.46
CA PRO A 329 -17.86 -12.08 -19.08
C PRO A 329 -17.41 -12.21 -17.62
N LEU A 330 -18.16 -12.93 -16.77
CA LEU A 330 -17.82 -13.22 -15.38
C LEU A 330 -17.20 -14.61 -15.20
N VAL A 331 -16.89 -15.33 -16.29
CA VAL A 331 -16.25 -16.64 -16.25
C VAL A 331 -15.02 -16.67 -17.16
N MET A 332 -13.91 -17.17 -16.61
CA MET A 332 -12.67 -17.39 -17.35
C MET A 332 -12.21 -18.83 -17.17
N LYS A 333 -11.69 -19.43 -18.24
CA LYS A 333 -11.11 -20.77 -18.22
C LYS A 333 -9.66 -20.71 -17.79
N THR A 334 -9.26 -21.64 -16.93
CA THR A 334 -7.88 -21.97 -16.63
C THR A 334 -7.77 -23.49 -16.50
N PHE A 335 -6.65 -24.01 -16.00
CA PHE A 335 -6.47 -25.45 -15.87
C PHE A 335 -5.53 -25.83 -14.73
N VAL A 336 -5.57 -27.09 -14.32
CA VAL A 336 -4.57 -27.73 -13.44
C VAL A 336 -4.20 -29.11 -13.99
N HIS A 337 -3.14 -29.71 -13.48
CA HIS A 337 -2.76 -31.09 -13.77
C HIS A 337 -2.78 -31.90 -12.48
N VAL A 338 -3.61 -32.93 -12.43
CA VAL A 338 -3.87 -33.76 -11.24
C VAL A 338 -3.70 -35.24 -11.58
N LYS A 339 -3.34 -36.04 -10.57
CA LYS A 339 -3.16 -37.49 -10.75
C LYS A 339 -4.51 -38.20 -10.83
N ASP A 340 -5.47 -37.75 -10.03
CA ASP A 340 -6.84 -38.25 -10.01
C ASP A 340 -7.83 -37.11 -10.28
N PRO A 341 -8.14 -36.84 -11.56
CA PRO A 341 -9.19 -35.89 -11.96
C PRO A 341 -10.56 -36.17 -11.37
N ASP A 342 -10.93 -37.44 -11.16
CA ASP A 342 -12.27 -37.79 -10.71
C ASP A 342 -12.45 -37.33 -9.26
N THR A 343 -11.45 -37.62 -8.41
CA THR A 343 -11.41 -37.11 -7.03
C THR A 343 -11.30 -35.58 -7.00
N PHE A 344 -10.43 -34.97 -7.81
CA PHE A 344 -10.29 -33.51 -7.85
C PHE A 344 -11.59 -32.81 -8.24
N CYS A 345 -12.24 -33.27 -9.31
CA CYS A 345 -13.51 -32.70 -9.80
C CYS A 345 -14.63 -32.88 -8.79
N LEU A 346 -14.70 -34.01 -8.10
CA LEU A 346 -15.67 -34.24 -7.03
C LEU A 346 -15.47 -33.24 -5.88
N CYS A 347 -14.23 -33.08 -5.41
CA CYS A 347 -13.90 -32.14 -4.35
C CYS A 347 -14.17 -30.69 -4.76
N LEU A 348 -13.87 -30.33 -6.01
CA LEU A 348 -14.11 -28.99 -6.54
C LEU A 348 -15.61 -28.69 -6.65
N ARG A 349 -16.42 -29.64 -7.14
CA ARG A 349 -17.89 -29.50 -7.16
C ARG A 349 -18.49 -29.37 -5.76
N TRP A 350 -17.97 -30.14 -4.80
CA TRP A 350 -18.38 -30.00 -3.40
C TRP A 350 -18.15 -28.57 -2.91
N LYS A 351 -16.93 -28.04 -3.13
CA LYS A 351 -16.57 -26.67 -2.73
C LYS A 351 -17.44 -25.63 -3.42
N TYR A 352 -17.71 -25.81 -4.71
CA TYR A 352 -18.59 -24.93 -5.47
C TYR A 352 -19.98 -24.83 -4.85
N ASN A 353 -20.59 -25.98 -4.54
CA ASN A 353 -21.93 -26.05 -3.96
C ASN A 353 -21.94 -25.45 -2.55
N ASN A 354 -20.94 -25.75 -1.72
CA ASN A 354 -20.79 -25.16 -0.38
C ASN A 354 -20.68 -23.62 -0.47
N ASN A 355 -19.84 -23.12 -1.37
CA ASN A 355 -19.69 -21.68 -1.58
C ASN A 355 -20.97 -21.01 -2.10
N ALA A 356 -21.72 -21.69 -2.98
CA ALA A 356 -23.01 -21.21 -3.46
C ALA A 356 -24.04 -21.12 -2.31
N GLN A 357 -24.10 -22.13 -1.42
CA GLN A 357 -24.97 -22.10 -0.24
C GLN A 357 -24.60 -20.97 0.72
N LEU A 358 -23.31 -20.74 0.96
CA LEU A 358 -22.83 -19.62 1.78
C LEU A 358 -23.26 -18.27 1.18
N ALA A 359 -23.10 -18.09 -0.13
CA ALA A 359 -23.54 -16.89 -0.83
C ALA A 359 -25.06 -16.71 -0.73
N SER A 360 -25.86 -17.75 -0.99
CA SER A 360 -27.32 -17.68 -0.86
C SER A 360 -27.77 -17.34 0.55
N SER A 361 -27.19 -18.00 1.57
CA SER A 361 -27.51 -17.72 2.98
C SER A 361 -27.21 -16.27 3.35
N PHE A 362 -26.13 -15.71 2.80
CA PHE A 362 -25.77 -14.31 3.01
C PHE A 362 -26.85 -13.35 2.44
N PHE A 363 -27.29 -13.58 1.20
CA PHE A 363 -28.32 -12.74 0.56
C PHE A 363 -29.71 -12.91 1.18
N GLU A 364 -30.06 -14.09 1.68
CA GLU A 364 -31.34 -14.35 2.36
C GLU A 364 -31.43 -13.67 3.75
N ILE A 365 -30.30 -13.49 4.43
CA ILE A 365 -30.23 -12.83 5.76
C ILE A 365 -30.26 -11.31 5.63
N THR A 366 -30.06 -10.74 4.44
CA THR A 366 -30.12 -9.29 4.22
C THR A 366 -31.59 -8.90 4.00
N PRO A 367 -32.29 -8.24 4.96
CA PRO A 367 -33.66 -7.82 4.73
C PRO A 367 -33.67 -6.78 3.61
N ALA A 368 -34.69 -6.82 2.75
CA ALA A 368 -35.04 -5.68 1.90
C ALA A 368 -35.30 -4.49 2.82
N ILE A 369 -34.34 -3.56 2.87
CA ILE A 369 -34.55 -2.26 3.51
C ILE A 369 -35.21 -1.39 2.44
N ASP A 370 -36.53 -1.28 2.55
CA ASP A 370 -37.33 -0.19 1.94
C ASP A 370 -37.08 1.14 2.68
#